data_AF-A0A4P9VKP0-F1
#
_entry.id   AF-A0A4P9VKP0-F1
#
_cell.length_a   1.000
_cell.length_b   1.000
_cell.length_c   1.000
_cell.angle_alpha   90.00
_cell.angle_beta   90.00
_cell.angle_gamma   90.00
#
_symmetry.space_group_name_H-M   'P 1'
#
loop_
_entity.id
_entity.type
_entity.pdbx_description
1 polymer ?
#
loop_
_entity_poly.entity_id
_entity_poly.type
_entity_poly.pdbx_seq_one_letter_code
_entity_poly.pdbx_strand_id
1 'polypeptide(L)'
;MNGQRVCLDDLWLASGVGTNLSPTCWLQEKTTQQTLLEMNLEMSMSETDLVCSLEGAVYATHELSQMYASWVDAEYGIEVINALLAFVDSSVQPVKEVTDTVEAGHAFIAAVEKERALIS
;
A
#
# COMPACT_ATOMS: atom_id res chain seq x y z
N MET A 1 -2.84 -18.12 -0.13
CA MET A 1 -3.07 -16.96 0.75
C MET A 1 -4.08 -16.08 0.05
N ASN A 2 -5.24 -15.77 0.65
CA ASN A 2 -6.13 -14.75 0.08
C ASN A 2 -5.44 -13.40 0.26
N GLY A 3 -4.50 -13.11 -0.64
CA GLY A 3 -3.61 -11.97 -0.58
C GLY A 3 -4.42 -10.70 -0.80
N GLN A 4 -4.53 -9.89 0.24
CA GLN A 4 -4.96 -8.51 0.07
C GLN A 4 -3.99 -7.85 -0.90
N ARG A 5 -4.55 -7.25 -1.95
CA ARG A 5 -3.79 -6.46 -2.91
C ARG A 5 -3.75 -5.02 -2.43
N VAL A 6 -2.64 -4.35 -2.67
CA VAL A 6 -2.43 -2.94 -2.33
C VAL A 6 -2.73 -2.11 -3.57
N CYS A 7 -3.52 -1.05 -3.41
CA CYS A 7 -3.75 -0.06 -4.46
C CYS A 7 -2.48 0.80 -4.64
N LEU A 8 -1.85 0.70 -5.80
CA LEU A 8 -0.65 1.48 -6.10
C LEU A 8 -0.98 2.96 -6.32
N ASP A 9 -2.18 3.28 -6.77
CA ASP A 9 -2.63 4.67 -6.93
C ASP A 9 -2.79 5.36 -5.57
N ASP A 10 -3.19 4.64 -4.52
CA ASP A 10 -3.22 5.19 -3.16
C ASP A 10 -1.81 5.48 -2.65
N LEU A 11 -0.84 4.59 -2.92
CA LEU A 11 0.57 4.84 -2.60
C LEU A 11 1.12 6.03 -3.39
N TRP A 12 0.80 6.13 -4.68
CA TRP A 12 1.17 7.25 -5.51
C TRP A 12 0.66 8.57 -4.94
N LEU A 13 -0.63 8.65 -4.60
CA LEU A 13 -1.23 9.82 -3.97
C LEU A 13 -0.59 10.14 -2.62
N ALA A 14 -0.34 9.13 -1.78
CA ALA A 14 0.25 9.29 -0.47
C ALA A 14 1.71 9.77 -0.51
N SER A 15 2.48 9.36 -1.52
CA SER A 15 3.87 9.81 -1.71
C SER A 15 3.99 11.30 -2.09
N GLY A 16 2.91 11.94 -2.54
CA GLY A 16 2.90 13.36 -2.89
C GLY A 16 3.74 13.73 -4.12
N VAL A 17 4.13 12.74 -4.94
CA VAL A 17 4.98 12.92 -6.11
C VAL A 17 4.19 13.30 -7.37
N GLY A 18 4.90 13.79 -8.40
CA GLY A 18 4.30 14.19 -9.68
C GLY A 18 3.77 13.01 -10.52
N THR A 19 3.04 13.33 -11.60
CA THR A 19 2.41 12.36 -12.51
C THR A 19 3.38 11.41 -13.21
N ASN A 20 4.65 11.77 -13.30
CA ASN A 20 5.68 10.96 -13.97
C ASN A 20 6.02 9.68 -13.21
N LEU A 21 5.67 9.60 -11.93
CA LEU A 21 5.88 8.43 -11.09
C LEU A 21 4.60 7.63 -10.87
N SER A 22 3.59 7.80 -11.74
CA SER A 22 2.34 7.04 -11.62
C SER A 22 2.59 5.52 -11.77
N PRO A 23 1.73 4.67 -11.17
CA PRO A 23 1.86 3.22 -11.28
C PRO A 23 1.85 2.72 -12.73
N THR A 24 1.04 3.36 -13.58
CA THR A 24 0.98 3.02 -15.01
C THR A 24 2.30 3.32 -15.72
N CYS A 25 2.95 4.44 -15.40
CA CYS A 25 4.27 4.77 -15.96
C CYS A 25 5.32 3.75 -15.48
N TRP A 26 5.33 3.43 -14.19
CA TRP A 26 6.26 2.45 -13.62
C TRP A 26 6.12 1.06 -14.25
N LEU A 27 4.89 0.59 -14.46
CA LEU A 27 4.62 -0.70 -15.10
C LEU A 27 5.10 -0.74 -16.55
N GLN A 28 5.23 0.40 -17.23
CA GLN A 28 5.76 0.45 -18.61
C GLN A 28 7.30 0.44 -18.65
N GLU A 29 7.99 0.58 -17.52
CA GLU A 29 9.45 0.50 -17.49
C GLU A 29 9.93 -0.90 -17.83
N LYS A 30 10.97 -0.98 -18.68
CA LYS A 30 11.56 -2.25 -19.11
C LYS A 30 12.07 -3.09 -17.94
N THR A 31 12.66 -2.42 -16.93
CA THR A 31 13.14 -3.02 -15.69
C THR A 31 12.00 -3.67 -14.92
N THR A 32 10.88 -2.96 -14.73
CA THR A 32 9.70 -3.47 -14.04
C THR A 32 9.09 -4.66 -14.77
N GLN A 33 8.95 -4.58 -16.09
CA GLN A 33 8.46 -5.68 -16.92
C GLN A 33 9.34 -6.94 -16.81
N GLN A 34 10.66 -6.75 -16.73
CA GLN A 34 11.58 -7.86 -16.52
C GLN A 34 11.41 -8.49 -15.13
N THR A 35 11.31 -7.67 -14.08
CA THR A 35 11.06 -8.18 -12.72
C THR A 35 9.73 -8.94 -12.64
N LEU A 36 8.66 -8.43 -13.25
CA LEU A 36 7.36 -9.12 -13.27
C LEU A 36 7.48 -10.51 -13.93
N LEU A 37 8.24 -10.62 -15.02
CA LEU A 37 8.50 -11.91 -15.66
C LEU A 37 9.28 -12.86 -14.73
N GLU A 38 10.31 -12.36 -14.04
CA GLU A 38 11.10 -13.14 -13.09
C GLU A 38 10.24 -13.63 -11.91
N MET A 39 9.43 -12.75 -11.33
CA MET A 39 8.49 -13.11 -10.25
C MET A 39 7.44 -14.13 -10.70
N ASN A 40 6.88 -13.99 -11.90
CA ASN A 40 5.95 -14.97 -12.47
C ASN A 40 6.57 -16.36 -12.54
N LEU A 41 7.84 -16.44 -12.97
CA LEU A 41 8.57 -17.70 -13.10
C LEU A 41 8.92 -18.31 -11.72
N GLU A 42 9.38 -17.50 -10.78
CA GLU A 42 9.81 -17.97 -9.45
C GLU A 42 8.62 -18.36 -8.55
N MET A 43 7.57 -17.55 -8.55
CA MET A 43 6.40 -17.75 -7.68
C MET A 43 5.37 -18.69 -8.30
N SER A 44 5.55 -19.13 -9.55
CA SER A 44 4.55 -19.88 -10.32
C SER A 44 3.17 -19.19 -10.34
N MET A 45 3.18 -17.85 -10.38
CA MET A 45 2.00 -16.99 -10.39
C MET A 45 1.80 -16.41 -11.80
N SER A 46 0.55 -16.10 -12.16
CA SER A 46 0.29 -15.34 -13.38
C SER A 46 0.50 -13.85 -13.14
N GLU A 47 0.75 -13.09 -14.21
CA GLU A 47 0.87 -11.63 -14.11
C GLU A 47 -0.39 -11.00 -13.49
N THR A 48 -1.57 -11.53 -13.81
CA THR A 48 -2.85 -11.11 -13.22
C THR A 48 -3.00 -11.45 -11.73
N ASP A 49 -2.20 -12.38 -11.22
CA ASP A 49 -2.13 -12.66 -9.79
C ASP A 49 -1.25 -11.64 -9.07
N LEU A 50 -0.17 -11.22 -9.73
CA LEU A 50 0.80 -10.24 -9.25
C LEU A 50 0.28 -8.80 -9.30
N VAL A 51 -0.33 -8.40 -10.42
CA VAL A 51 -0.83 -7.06 -10.68
C VAL A 51 -2.10 -7.11 -11.51
N CYS A 52 -3.08 -6.27 -11.19
CA CYS A 52 -4.29 -6.13 -11.98
C CYS A 52 -4.77 -4.68 -12.01
N SER A 53 -5.45 -4.31 -13.08
CA SER A 53 -6.22 -3.07 -13.11
C SER A 53 -7.69 -3.36 -12.79
N LEU A 54 -8.26 -2.61 -11.85
CA LEU A 54 -9.67 -2.68 -11.46
C LEU A 54 -10.21 -1.26 -11.33
N GLU A 55 -11.30 -0.97 -12.03
CA GLU A 55 -11.98 0.35 -11.97
C GLU A 55 -11.09 1.56 -12.29
N GLY A 56 -10.03 1.34 -13.08
CA GLY A 56 -9.08 2.40 -13.45
C GLY A 56 -7.95 2.63 -12.45
N ALA A 57 -7.90 1.87 -11.35
CA ALA A 57 -6.78 1.82 -10.42
C ALA A 57 -5.95 0.54 -10.61
N VAL A 58 -4.70 0.58 -10.18
CA VAL A 58 -3.73 -0.52 -10.25
C VAL A 58 -3.58 -1.14 -8.86
N TYR A 59 -3.75 -2.45 -8.79
CA TYR A 59 -3.61 -3.23 -7.57
C TYR A 59 -2.51 -4.26 -7.73
N ALA A 60 -1.64 -4.41 -6.75
CA ALA A 60 -0.54 -5.36 -6.79
C ALA A 60 -0.39 -6.15 -5.49
N THR A 61 0.41 -7.22 -5.52
CA THR A 61 0.82 -7.94 -4.31
C THR A 61 1.66 -7.06 -3.39
N HIS A 62 1.81 -7.48 -2.13
CA HIS A 62 2.61 -6.76 -1.14
C HIS A 62 4.03 -6.51 -1.64
N GLU A 63 4.68 -7.52 -2.20
CA GLU A 63 6.05 -7.44 -2.71
C GLU A 63 6.18 -6.39 -3.81
N LEU A 64 5.26 -6.39 -4.79
CA LEU A 64 5.26 -5.41 -5.86
C LEU A 64 4.93 -4.00 -5.36
N SER A 65 4.06 -3.86 -4.37
CA SER A 65 3.76 -2.56 -3.77
C SER A 65 4.97 -1.94 -3.06
N GLN A 66 5.79 -2.76 -2.40
CA GLN A 66 7.05 -2.34 -1.79
C GLN A 66 8.09 -1.94 -2.83
N MET A 67 8.18 -2.70 -3.94
CA MET A 67 9.05 -2.36 -5.06
C MET A 67 8.65 -1.03 -5.70
N TYR A 68 7.36 -0.82 -5.94
CA TYR A 68 6.85 0.45 -6.46
C TYR A 68 7.21 1.61 -5.53
N ALA A 69 6.91 1.49 -4.23
CA ALA A 69 7.19 2.55 -3.27
C ALA A 69 8.68 2.90 -3.22
N SER A 70 9.56 1.89 -3.26
CA SER A 70 11.03 2.08 -3.28
C SER A 70 11.54 2.72 -4.57
N TRP A 71 10.86 2.48 -5.70
CA TRP A 71 11.18 3.12 -6.98
C TRP A 71 10.77 4.60 -7.00
N VAL A 72 9.65 4.95 -6.34
CA VAL A 72 9.20 6.33 -6.18
C VAL A 72 10.20 7.12 -5.34
N ASP A 73 10.51 6.61 -4.14
CA ASP A 73 11.50 7.19 -3.23
C ASP A 73 11.95 6.13 -2.20
N ALA A 74 13.24 6.07 -1.90
CA ALA A 74 13.78 5.03 -1.04
C ALA A 74 13.35 5.17 0.42
N GLU A 75 13.21 6.40 0.93
CA GLU A 75 12.75 6.67 2.30
C GLU A 75 11.26 6.31 2.42
N TYR A 76 10.46 6.74 1.46
CA TYR A 76 9.05 6.35 1.35
C TYR A 76 8.86 4.83 1.26
N GLY A 77 9.70 4.15 0.48
CA GLY A 77 9.69 2.69 0.38
C GLY A 77 9.87 1.99 1.74
N ILE A 78 10.77 2.49 2.59
CA ILE A 78 10.99 1.95 3.94
C ILE A 78 9.74 2.15 4.82
N GLU A 79 9.09 3.31 4.74
CA GLU A 79 7.86 3.57 5.48
C GLU A 79 6.74 2.60 5.07
N VAL A 80 6.55 2.38 3.77
CA VAL A 80 5.56 1.43 3.24
C VAL A 80 5.87 0.00 3.67
N ILE A 81 7.13 -0.43 3.62
CA ILE A 81 7.55 -1.75 4.11
C ILE A 81 7.20 -1.92 5.59
N ASN A 82 7.56 -0.94 6.43
CA ASN A 82 7.28 -0.99 7.87
C ASN A 82 5.76 -1.03 8.15
N ALA A 83 4.96 -0.24 7.43
CA ALA A 83 3.51 -0.24 7.58
C ALA A 83 2.88 -1.58 7.19
N LEU A 84 3.31 -2.19 6.08
CA LEU A 84 2.82 -3.48 5.63
C LEU A 84 3.22 -4.62 6.59
N LEU A 85 4.45 -4.61 7.10
CA LEU A 85 4.89 -5.57 8.13
C LEU A 85 4.05 -5.41 9.40
N ALA A 86 3.85 -4.18 9.86
CA ALA A 86 3.04 -3.88 11.04
C ALA A 86 1.58 -4.36 10.89
N PHE A 87 1.03 -4.27 9.68
CA PHE A 87 -0.30 -4.77 9.34
C PHE A 87 -0.36 -6.31 9.33
N VAL A 88 0.61 -6.98 8.70
CA VAL A 88 0.71 -8.45 8.67
C VAL A 88 0.86 -9.03 10.08
N ASP A 89 1.67 -8.39 10.92
CA ASP A 89 1.87 -8.77 12.33
C ASP A 89 0.70 -8.40 13.24
N SER A 90 -0.40 -7.86 12.68
CA SER A 90 -1.59 -7.39 13.41
C SER A 90 -1.30 -6.33 14.47
N SER A 91 -0.12 -5.70 14.43
CA SER A 91 0.27 -4.61 15.33
C SER A 91 -0.44 -3.30 14.98
N VAL A 92 -0.87 -3.16 13.72
CA VAL A 92 -1.75 -2.11 13.24
C VAL A 92 -2.97 -2.76 12.59
N GLN A 93 -4.16 -2.24 12.89
CA GLN A 93 -5.42 -2.65 12.27
C GLN A 93 -5.87 -1.52 11.34
N PRO A 94 -6.49 -1.85 10.19
CA PRO A 94 -7.06 -0.83 9.33
C PRO A 94 -8.13 -0.10 10.14
N VAL A 95 -8.10 1.24 10.10
CA VAL A 95 -9.12 2.04 10.75
C VAL A 95 -10.45 1.68 10.09
N LYS A 96 -11.36 1.07 10.85
CA LYS A 96 -12.69 0.75 10.37
C LYS A 96 -13.30 2.05 9.86
N GLU A 97 -13.67 2.07 8.58
CA GLU A 97 -14.25 3.26 7.96
C GLU A 97 -15.49 3.67 8.75
N VAL A 98 -15.42 4.83 9.37
CA VAL A 98 -16.44 5.27 10.30
C VAL A 98 -17.51 6.03 9.53
N THR A 99 -18.42 5.28 8.93
CA THR A 99 -19.49 5.82 8.08
C THR A 99 -20.62 6.46 8.89
N ASP A 100 -20.67 6.22 10.20
CA ASP A 100 -21.58 6.86 11.14
C ASP A 100 -20.86 8.03 11.84
N THR A 101 -21.40 9.24 11.69
CA THR A 101 -20.85 10.45 12.31
C THR A 101 -20.75 10.35 13.84
N VAL A 102 -21.56 9.50 14.48
CA VAL A 102 -21.50 9.25 15.93
C VAL A 102 -20.32 8.35 16.29
N GLU A 103 -20.08 7.27 15.53
CA GLU A 103 -18.89 6.45 15.74
C GLU A 103 -17.61 7.26 15.48
N ALA A 104 -17.63 8.20 14.53
CA ALA A 104 -16.45 9.02 14.19
C ALA A 104 -16.11 9.97 15.34
N GLY A 105 -17.15 10.56 15.96
CA GLY A 105 -17.00 11.34 17.18
C GLY A 105 -16.43 10.52 18.34
N HIS A 106 -16.89 9.28 18.54
CA HIS A 106 -16.35 8.40 19.57
C HIS A 106 -14.89 7.99 19.30
N ALA A 107 -14.54 7.68 18.05
CA ALA A 107 -13.17 7.35 17.67
C ALA A 107 -12.21 8.52 17.91
N PHE A 108 -12.63 9.75 17.59
CA PHE A 108 -11.86 10.96 17.86
C PHE A 108 -11.65 11.19 19.36
N ILE A 109 -12.70 11.10 20.17
CA ILE A 109 -12.60 11.26 21.63
C ILE A 109 -11.63 10.22 22.22
N ALA A 110 -11.76 8.95 21.82
CA ALA A 110 -10.88 7.89 22.29
C ALA A 110 -9.41 8.11 21.91
N ALA A 111 -9.14 8.62 20.71
CA ALA A 111 -7.78 8.96 20.27
C ALA A 111 -7.18 10.09 21.12
N VAL A 112 -7.95 11.16 21.37
CA VAL A 112 -7.53 12.30 22.19
C VAL A 112 -7.26 11.90 23.64
N GLU A 113 -8.10 11.03 24.22
CA GLU A 113 -7.90 10.52 25.58
C GLU A 113 -6.63 9.66 25.70
N LYS A 114 -6.37 8.80 24.71
CA LYS A 114 -5.15 7.99 24.63
C LYS A 114 -3.90 8.86 24.56
N GLU A 115 -3.93 9.93 23.75
CA GLU A 115 -2.83 10.87 23.62
C GLU A 115 -2.61 11.64 24.93
N ARG A 116 -3.68 12.09 25.60
CA ARG A 116 -3.58 12.77 26.89
C ARG A 116 -2.97 11.91 28.00
N ALA A 117 -3.26 10.60 28.00
CA ALA A 117 -2.69 9.65 28.95
C ALA A 117 -1.19 9.38 28.75
N LEU A 118 -0.64 9.68 27.57
CA LEU A 118 0.80 9.52 27.28
C LEU A 118 1.63 10.73 27.74
N ILE A 119 0.98 11.86 28.06
CA ILE A 119 1.62 13.13 28.44
C ILE A 119 1.42 13.43 29.94
N SER A 120 0.75 12.54 30.69
CA SER A 120 0.56 12.60 32.15
C SER A 120 1.46 11.60 32.87
#